data_AF-A0A9E1ZG68-F1
#
_entry.id   AF-A0A9E1ZG68-F1
#
_cell.length_a   1.000
_cell.length_b   1.000
_cell.length_c   1.000
_cell.angle_alpha   90.00
_cell.angle_beta   90.00
_cell.angle_gamma   90.00
#
_symmetry.space_group_name_H-M   'P 1'
#
loop_
_entity.id
_entity.type
_entity.pdbx_description
1 polymer ?
#
loop_
_entity_poly.entity_id
_entity_poly.type
_entity_poly.pdbx_seq_one_letter_code
_entity_poly.pdbx_strand_id
1 'polypeptide(L)'
;GTNDTKPQNWKHAEEYTTDYEAMIDHFAALPAKPKIWLCSPAPVYQTRWGISEKSVVEGVIPKVQALARRKGLPVIDLYAVLSDKPEMFPDKIHPNAAGAKLMAEAVEAAILGK
;
A
#
# COMPACT_ATOMS: atom_id res chain seq x y z
N GLY A 1 -0.92 2.56 -5.20
CA GLY A 1 -1.92 2.23 -4.17
C GLY A 1 -2.98 3.30 -4.01
N THR A 2 -2.92 4.13 -2.96
CA THR A 2 -4.00 5.09 -2.62
C THR A 2 -4.34 6.08 -3.73
N ASN A 3 -3.35 6.63 -4.43
CA ASN A 3 -3.60 7.60 -5.51
C ASN A 3 -4.24 7.00 -6.75
N ASP A 4 -4.09 5.69 -6.99
CA ASP A 4 -4.75 4.97 -8.07
C ASP A 4 -6.26 5.01 -7.91
N THR A 5 -6.78 5.09 -6.66
CA THR A 5 -8.22 5.12 -6.41
C THR A 5 -8.89 6.44 -6.77
N LYS A 6 -8.14 7.46 -7.20
CA LYS A 6 -8.74 8.71 -7.69
C LYS A 6 -9.60 8.42 -8.93
N PRO A 7 -10.78 9.02 -9.11
CA PRO A 7 -11.72 8.64 -10.17
C PRO A 7 -11.13 8.64 -11.58
N GLN A 8 -10.28 9.63 -11.89
CA GLN A 8 -9.61 9.75 -13.19
C GLN A 8 -8.64 8.59 -13.49
N ASN A 9 -8.13 7.91 -12.46
CA ASN A 9 -7.23 6.77 -12.55
C ASN A 9 -8.01 5.46 -12.40
N TRP A 10 -8.94 5.41 -11.43
CA TRP A 10 -9.68 4.19 -11.07
C TRP A 10 -10.68 3.73 -12.14
N LYS A 11 -10.94 4.54 -13.17
CA LYS A 11 -11.57 4.08 -14.40
C LYS A 11 -10.79 2.94 -15.10
N HIS A 12 -9.50 2.77 -14.76
CA HIS A 12 -8.60 1.70 -15.21
C HIS A 12 -8.34 0.64 -14.12
N ALA A 13 -9.23 0.48 -13.13
CA ALA A 13 -9.01 -0.44 -12.00
C ALA A 13 -8.80 -1.92 -12.39
N GLU A 14 -9.23 -2.30 -13.59
CA GLU A 14 -8.99 -3.63 -14.16
C GLU A 14 -7.51 -3.85 -14.50
N GLU A 15 -6.79 -2.80 -14.88
CA GLU A 15 -5.38 -2.84 -15.28
C GLU A 15 -4.43 -2.88 -14.06
N TYR A 16 -4.87 -2.40 -12.89
CA TYR A 16 -4.06 -2.27 -11.67
C TYR A 16 -3.26 -3.52 -11.32
N THR A 17 -3.89 -4.71 -11.38
CA THR A 17 -3.21 -5.96 -11.01
C THR A 17 -2.10 -6.29 -11.99
N THR A 18 -2.33 -6.12 -13.28
CA THR A 18 -1.37 -6.41 -14.34
C THR A 18 -0.19 -5.44 -14.29
N ASP A 19 -0.48 -4.14 -14.13
CA ASP A 19 0.56 -3.11 -14.04
C ASP A 19 1.44 -3.27 -12.80
N TYR A 20 0.82 -3.59 -11.65
CA TYR A 20 1.56 -3.82 -10.43
C TYR A 20 2.40 -5.10 -10.50
N GLU A 21 1.88 -6.16 -11.13
CA GLU A 21 2.65 -7.38 -11.41
C GLU A 21 3.85 -7.11 -12.31
N ALA A 22 3.67 -6.32 -13.38
CA ALA A 22 4.75 -5.95 -14.28
C ALA A 22 5.87 -5.18 -13.54
N MET A 23 5.51 -4.28 -12.62
CA MET A 23 6.48 -3.58 -11.78
C MET A 23 7.23 -4.54 -10.83
N ILE A 24 6.53 -5.48 -10.21
CA ILE A 24 7.15 -6.52 -9.37
C ILE A 24 8.15 -7.35 -10.18
N ASP A 25 7.74 -7.81 -11.36
CA ASP A 25 8.56 -8.65 -12.23
C ASP A 25 9.79 -7.89 -12.76
N HIS A 26 9.63 -6.60 -13.07
CA HIS A 26 10.75 -5.74 -13.44
C HIS A 26 11.83 -5.71 -12.36
N PHE A 27 11.46 -5.47 -11.10
CA PHE A 27 12.43 -5.47 -9.99
C PHE A 27 13.01 -6.86 -9.70
N ALA A 28 12.19 -7.92 -9.82
CA ALA A 28 12.64 -9.28 -9.58
C ALA A 28 13.66 -9.76 -10.62
N ALA A 29 13.60 -9.23 -11.84
CA ALA A 29 14.53 -9.55 -12.93
C ALA A 29 15.89 -8.84 -12.83
N LEU A 30 16.08 -7.90 -11.90
CA LEU A 30 17.36 -7.20 -11.75
C LEU A 30 18.47 -8.18 -11.33
N PRO A 31 19.71 -8.05 -11.86
CA PRO A 31 20.84 -8.92 -11.51
C PRO A 31 21.15 -8.97 -10.00
N ALA A 32 20.87 -7.88 -9.29
CA ALA A 32 21.05 -7.77 -7.84
C ALA A 32 20.11 -8.67 -7.02
N LYS A 33 19.06 -9.24 -7.65
CA LYS A 33 18.05 -10.10 -7.02
C LYS A 33 17.50 -9.49 -5.71
N PRO A 34 16.90 -8.29 -5.77
CA PRO A 34 16.46 -7.61 -4.57
C PRO A 34 15.38 -8.42 -3.84
N LYS A 35 15.38 -8.34 -2.51
CA LYS A 35 14.24 -8.80 -1.71
C LYS A 35 13.11 -7.77 -1.85
N ILE A 36 11.97 -8.19 -2.38
CA ILE A 36 10.81 -7.31 -2.60
C ILE A 36 9.83 -7.48 -1.46
N TRP A 37 9.34 -6.36 -0.92
CA TRP A 37 8.25 -6.30 0.04
C TRP A 37 7.12 -5.47 -0.56
N LEU A 38 5.90 -6.00 -0.52
CA LEU A 38 4.73 -5.20 -0.86
C LEU A 38 4.22 -4.51 0.40
N CYS A 39 3.69 -3.30 0.27
CA CYS A 39 3.06 -2.60 1.38
C CYS A 39 1.57 -2.42 1.10
N SER A 40 0.71 -2.65 2.10
CA SER A 40 -0.67 -2.19 2.01
C SER A 40 -0.70 -0.64 2.06
N PRO A 41 -1.68 0.02 1.43
CA PRO A 41 -1.82 1.47 1.55
C PRO A 41 -2.24 1.88 2.98
N ALA A 42 -1.94 3.13 3.37
CA ALA A 42 -2.41 3.70 4.63
C ALA A 42 -3.96 3.87 4.65
N PRO A 43 -4.60 3.93 5.84
CA PRO A 43 -6.03 4.21 5.96
C PRO A 43 -6.42 5.58 5.41
N VAL A 44 -7.69 5.69 4.99
CA VAL A 44 -8.30 6.94 4.52
C VAL A 44 -9.42 7.29 5.49
N TYR A 45 -9.24 8.37 6.24
CA TYR A 45 -10.19 8.74 7.31
C TYR A 45 -11.32 9.65 6.85
N GLN A 46 -11.22 10.21 5.65
CA GLN A 46 -12.28 10.99 5.03
C GLN A 46 -12.12 10.96 3.52
N THR A 47 -13.22 10.83 2.78
CA THR A 47 -13.18 10.95 1.32
C THR A 47 -12.68 12.33 0.91
N ARG A 48 -11.55 12.40 0.22
CA ARG A 48 -10.96 13.64 -0.29
C ARG A 48 -10.34 13.43 -1.66
N TRP A 49 -10.51 14.40 -2.56
CA TRP A 49 -9.98 14.35 -3.93
C TRP A 49 -10.39 13.07 -4.69
N GLY A 50 -11.56 12.52 -4.35
CA GLY A 50 -12.07 11.26 -4.89
C GLY A 50 -11.39 9.99 -4.36
N ILE A 51 -10.43 10.10 -3.43
CA ILE A 51 -9.89 8.97 -2.66
C ILE A 51 -10.89 8.64 -1.57
N SER A 52 -11.28 7.36 -1.44
CA SER A 52 -12.18 6.89 -0.38
C SER A 52 -11.61 5.65 0.29
N GLU A 53 -11.97 5.44 1.56
CA GLU A 53 -11.62 4.23 2.31
C GLU A 53 -12.12 2.97 1.59
N LYS A 54 -13.37 3.02 1.11
CA LYS A 54 -13.99 1.93 0.35
C LYS A 54 -13.13 1.48 -0.82
N SER A 55 -12.66 2.42 -1.65
CA SER A 55 -11.83 2.10 -2.81
C SER A 55 -10.47 1.49 -2.41
N VAL A 56 -9.92 1.89 -1.26
CA VAL A 56 -8.67 1.32 -0.74
C VAL A 56 -8.90 -0.09 -0.19
N VAL A 57 -9.91 -0.28 0.67
CA VAL A 57 -10.19 -1.52 1.40
C VAL A 57 -10.79 -2.60 0.51
N GLU A 58 -11.73 -2.26 -0.36
CA GLU A 58 -12.38 -3.22 -1.25
C GLU A 58 -11.66 -3.35 -2.60
N GLY A 59 -10.88 -2.34 -3.00
CA GLY A 59 -10.21 -2.29 -4.30
C GLY A 59 -8.74 -2.64 -4.25
N VAL A 60 -7.94 -1.79 -3.62
CA VAL A 60 -6.48 -1.88 -3.68
C VAL A 60 -5.92 -2.99 -2.78
N ILE A 61 -6.30 -3.02 -1.51
CA ILE A 61 -5.74 -3.97 -0.52
C ILE A 61 -5.88 -5.42 -0.96
N PRO A 62 -7.05 -5.90 -1.42
CA PRO A 62 -7.21 -7.29 -1.86
C PRO A 62 -6.32 -7.62 -3.07
N LYS A 63 -6.15 -6.67 -4.01
CA LYS A 63 -5.26 -6.85 -5.17
C LYS A 63 -3.79 -6.96 -4.74
N VAL A 64 -3.33 -6.15 -3.79
CA VAL A 64 -1.97 -6.24 -3.22
C VAL A 64 -1.75 -7.59 -2.54
N GLN A 65 -2.68 -8.02 -1.68
CA GLN A 65 -2.59 -9.30 -0.97
C GLN A 65 -2.60 -10.50 -1.93
N ALA A 66 -3.46 -10.48 -2.95
CA ALA A 66 -3.52 -11.54 -3.95
C ALA A 66 -2.23 -11.64 -4.76
N LEU A 67 -1.63 -10.52 -5.15
CA LEU A 67 -0.34 -10.48 -5.84
C LEU A 67 0.79 -10.99 -4.96
N ALA A 68 0.86 -10.54 -3.71
CA ALA A 68 1.84 -11.00 -2.74
C ALA A 68 1.79 -12.53 -2.59
N ARG A 69 0.59 -13.08 -2.42
CA ARG A 69 0.38 -14.54 -2.34
C ARG A 69 0.79 -15.26 -3.62
N ARG A 70 0.40 -14.74 -4.80
CA ARG A 70 0.74 -15.36 -6.10
C ARG A 70 2.25 -15.39 -6.35
N LYS A 71 2.96 -14.33 -5.98
CA LYS A 71 4.41 -14.18 -6.20
C LYS A 71 5.26 -14.70 -5.05
N GLY A 72 4.66 -15.16 -3.95
CA GLY A 72 5.38 -15.58 -2.75
C GLY A 72 6.14 -14.43 -2.07
N LEU A 73 5.62 -13.20 -2.17
CA LEU A 73 6.23 -12.01 -1.59
C LEU A 73 5.62 -11.68 -0.22
N PRO A 74 6.44 -11.18 0.73
CA PRO A 74 5.92 -10.72 2.00
C PRO A 74 5.17 -9.38 1.87
N VAL A 75 4.24 -9.14 2.80
CA VAL A 75 3.47 -7.89 2.90
C VAL A 75 3.77 -7.20 4.23
N ILE A 76 4.05 -5.90 4.17
CA ILE A 76 4.08 -5.00 5.34
C ILE A 76 2.72 -4.32 5.40
N ASP A 77 1.92 -4.66 6.41
CA ASP A 77 0.55 -4.18 6.52
C ASP A 77 0.46 -2.78 7.17
N LEU A 78 0.82 -1.75 6.40
CA LEU A 78 0.78 -0.36 6.85
C LEU A 78 -0.64 0.15 7.13
N TYR A 79 -1.66 -0.46 6.49
CA TYR A 79 -3.05 -0.20 6.83
C TYR A 79 -3.29 -0.52 8.30
N ALA A 80 -3.01 -1.77 8.71
CA ALA A 80 -3.21 -2.21 10.09
C ALA A 80 -2.35 -1.42 11.10
N VAL A 81 -1.09 -1.12 10.75
CA VAL A 81 -0.20 -0.30 11.61
C VAL A 81 -0.82 1.05 11.93
N LEU A 82 -1.46 1.68 10.96
CA LEU A 82 -2.02 3.03 11.07
C LEU A 82 -3.51 3.07 11.39
N SER A 83 -4.22 1.93 11.40
CA SER A 83 -5.63 1.87 11.79
C SER A 83 -5.86 2.46 13.17
N ASP A 84 -7.05 3.02 13.36
CA ASP A 84 -7.51 3.66 14.61
C ASP A 84 -6.65 4.85 15.09
N LYS A 85 -5.90 5.51 14.18
CA LYS A 85 -5.05 6.68 14.47
C LYS A 85 -5.39 7.90 13.61
N PRO A 86 -6.67 8.35 13.53
CA PRO A 86 -7.07 9.48 12.68
C PRO A 86 -6.36 10.81 13.02
N GLU A 87 -5.86 10.96 14.24
CA GLU A 87 -5.06 12.11 14.70
C GLU A 87 -3.70 12.22 14.01
N MET A 88 -3.18 11.11 13.48
CA MET A 88 -1.94 11.10 12.70
C MET A 88 -2.15 11.56 11.25
N PHE A 89 -3.39 11.85 10.83
CA PHE A 89 -3.73 12.21 9.46
C PHE A 89 -4.31 13.64 9.41
N PRO A 90 -3.46 14.69 9.36
CA PRO A 90 -3.90 16.08 9.43
C PRO A 90 -4.86 16.46 8.31
N ASP A 91 -4.69 15.88 7.13
CA ASP A 91 -5.55 16.10 5.96
C ASP A 91 -6.51 14.94 5.68
N LYS A 92 -6.56 13.94 6.57
CA LYS A 92 -7.36 12.71 6.50
C LYS A 92 -6.92 11.68 5.45
N ILE A 93 -5.82 11.92 4.73
CA ILE A 93 -5.26 10.99 3.71
C ILE A 93 -3.79 10.65 3.99
N HIS A 94 -2.96 11.65 4.33
CA HIS A 94 -1.52 11.50 4.47
C HIS A 94 -1.14 11.46 5.96
N PRO A 95 -0.31 10.50 6.39
CA PRO A 95 0.24 10.48 7.74
C PRO A 95 1.17 11.69 7.99
N ASN A 96 1.16 12.23 9.21
CA ASN A 96 2.13 13.19 9.70
C ASN A 96 3.42 12.50 10.16
N ALA A 97 4.33 13.26 10.80
CA ALA A 97 5.60 12.72 11.32
C ALA A 97 5.43 11.55 12.31
N ALA A 98 4.38 11.56 13.15
CA ALA A 98 4.12 10.47 14.08
C ALA A 98 3.65 9.20 13.34
N GLY A 99 2.77 9.35 12.34
CA GLY A 99 2.36 8.22 11.49
C GLY A 99 3.52 7.67 10.64
N ALA A 100 4.34 8.56 10.07
CA ALA A 100 5.54 8.16 9.32
C ALA A 100 6.54 7.39 10.20
N LYS A 101 6.67 7.77 11.48
CA LYS A 101 7.49 7.02 12.45
C LYS A 101 6.97 5.59 12.63
N LEU A 102 5.67 5.38 12.81
CA LEU A 102 5.10 4.03 12.94
C LEU A 102 5.30 3.19 11.67
N MET A 103 5.18 3.80 10.49
CA MET A 103 5.49 3.13 9.22
C MET A 103 6.95 2.70 9.17
N ALA A 104 7.88 3.57 9.57
CA ALA A 104 9.30 3.26 9.59
C ALA A 104 9.63 2.13 10.56
N GLU A 105 9.04 2.13 11.76
CA GLU A 105 9.21 1.06 12.76
C GLU A 105 8.69 -0.30 12.22
N ALA A 106 7.53 -0.31 11.55
CA ALA A 106 7.00 -1.53 10.93
C ALA A 106 7.89 -2.05 9.79
N VAL A 107 8.43 -1.15 8.96
CA VAL A 107 9.36 -1.49 7.89
C VAL A 107 10.70 -1.98 8.45
N GLU A 108 11.22 -1.35 9.50
CA GLU A 108 12.43 -1.77 10.20
C GLU A 108 12.27 -3.18 10.75
N ALA A 109 11.18 -3.46 11.48
CA ALA A 109 10.90 -4.78 12.04
C ALA A 109 10.84 -5.86 10.95
N ALA A 110 10.13 -5.58 9.84
CA ALA A 110 10.01 -6.49 8.71
C ALA A 110 11.37 -6.80 8.04
N ILE A 111 12.19 -5.77 7.80
CA ILE A 111 13.47 -5.92 7.11
C ILE A 111 14.53 -6.58 8.01
N LEU A 112 14.57 -6.23 9.29
CA LEU A 112 15.53 -6.77 10.26
C LEU A 112 15.11 -8.11 10.88
N GLY A 113 13.87 -8.56 10.65
CA GLY A 113 13.36 -9.83 11.16
C GLY A 113 13.13 -9.83 12.68
N LYS A 114 12.69 -8.70 13.23
CA LYS A 114 12.33 -8.55 14.65
C LYS A 114 10.89 -9.00 14.91
#